data_AF-A0A943ITK5-F1
#
_entry.id   AF-A0A943ITK5-F1
#
_cell.length_a   1.000
_cell.length_b   1.000
_cell.length_c   1.000
_cell.angle_alpha   90.00
_cell.angle_beta   90.00
_cell.angle_gamma   90.00
#
_symmetry.space_group_name_H-M   'P 1'
#
loop_
_entity.id
_entity.type
_entity.pdbx_description
1 polymer ?
#
loop_
_entity_poly.entity_id
_entity_poly.type
_entity_poly.pdbx_seq_one_letter_code
_entity_poly.pdbx_strand_id
1 'polypeptide(L)' 'MLYRTCKRMIEKGNTAGMATKLDVFYAANKLTEDEYNELTALLAEKTEKKEQV' A
#
# COMPACT_ATOMS: atom_id res chain seq x y z
N MET A 1 -7.28 8.63 -8.14
CA MET A 1 -6.91 9.43 -6.93
C MET A 1 -6.51 8.53 -5.76
N LEU A 2 -7.26 7.46 -5.46
CA LEU A 2 -6.97 6.56 -4.34
C LEU A 2 -5.60 5.88 -4.44
N TYR A 3 -5.29 5.26 -5.59
CA TYR A 3 -3.99 4.62 -5.84
C TYR A 3 -2.81 5.57 -5.57
N ARG A 4 -2.82 6.77 -6.17
CA ARG A 4 -1.75 7.78 -5.99
C ARG A 4 -1.61 8.22 -4.53
N THR A 5 -2.73 8.34 -3.81
CA THR A 5 -2.72 8.70 -2.39
C THR A 5 -2.13 7.56 -1.54
N CYS A 6 -2.54 6.31 -1.78
CA CYS A 6 -1.98 5.14 -1.09
C CYS A 6 -0.48 5.00 -1.35
N LYS A 7 -0.06 5.10 -2.62
CA LYS A 7 1.35 5.07 -3.04
C LYS A 7 2.19 6.10 -2.30
N ARG A 8 1.75 7.37 -2.30
CA ARG A 8 2.45 8.46 -1.60
C ARG A 8 2.51 8.24 -0.09
N MET A 9 1.47 7.69 0.53
CA MET A 9 1.48 7.39 1.97
C MET A 9 2.50 6.29 2.30
N ILE A 10 2.56 5.24 1.47
CA ILE A 10 3.55 4.16 1.59
C ILE A 10 4.97 4.71 1.41
N GLU A 11 5.22 5.51 0.38
CA GLU A 11 6.53 6.14 0.11
C GLU A 11 7.01 6.99 1.29
N LYS A 12 6.09 7.70 1.95
CA LYS A 12 6.33 8.51 3.16
C LYS A 12 6.54 7.67 4.43
N GLY A 13 6.37 6.35 4.37
CA GLY A 13 6.51 5.47 5.53
C GLY A 13 5.28 5.39 6.43
N ASN A 14 4.12 5.91 6.00
CA ASN A 14 2.85 5.72 6.70
C ASN A 14 2.24 4.36 6.33
N THR A 15 2.91 3.29 6.78
CA THR A 15 2.59 1.90 6.44
C THR A 15 1.70 1.21 7.48
N ALA A 16 1.50 1.83 8.64
CA ALA A 16 0.71 1.27 9.74
C ALA A 16 -0.76 1.07 9.33
N GLY A 17 -1.22 -0.19 9.36
CA GLY A 17 -2.56 -0.56 8.95
C GLY A 17 -2.86 -0.31 7.46
N MET A 18 -1.83 -0.09 6.62
CA MET A 18 -2.03 0.13 5.20
C MET A 18 -2.48 -1.15 4.49
N ALA A 19 -1.91 -2.31 4.84
CA ALA A 19 -2.28 -3.60 4.25
C ALA A 19 -3.81 -3.83 4.32
N THR A 20 -4.37 -3.75 5.54
CA THR A 20 -5.82 -3.90 5.76
C THR A 20 -6.66 -2.89 4.98
N LYS A 21 -6.17 -1.65 4.80
CA LYS A 21 -6.89 -0.65 3.99
C LYS A 21 -6.87 -1.01 2.51
N LEU A 22 -5.75 -1.50 1.99
CA LEU A 22 -5.65 -1.96 0.60
C LEU A 22 -6.60 -3.13 0.34
N ASP A 23 -6.67 -4.09 1.26
CA ASP A 23 -7.60 -5.23 1.18
C ASP A 23 -9.06 -4.77 1.09
N VAL A 24 -9.46 -3.84 1.97
CA VAL A 24 -10.81 -3.28 1.99
C VAL A 24 -11.12 -2.52 0.69
N PHE A 25 -10.16 -1.76 0.16
CA PHE A 25 -10.34 -1.03 -1.09
C PHE A 25 -10.44 -1.96 -2.30
N TYR A 26 -9.65 -3.02 -2.32
CA TYR A 26 -9.73 -4.03 -3.36
C TYR A 26 -11.06 -4.78 -3.32
N ALA A 27 -11.49 -5.25 -2.14
CA ALA A 27 -12.79 -5.90 -1.95
C ALA A 27 -13.98 -4.98 -2.32
N ALA A 28 -13.83 -3.66 -2.14
CA ALA A 28 -14.81 -2.66 -2.54
C ALA A 28 -14.73 -2.25 -4.02
N ASN A 29 -13.93 -2.94 -4.85
CA ASN A 29 -13.66 -2.61 -6.25
C ASN A 29 -13.18 -1.15 -6.46
N LYS A 30 -12.45 -0.60 -5.48
CA LYS A 30 -11.84 0.75 -5.55
C LYS A 30 -10.41 0.74 -6.08
N LEU A 31 -9.80 -0.43 -6.14
CA LEU A 31 -8.49 -0.69 -6.74
C LEU A 31 -8.65 -1.81 -7.75
N THR A 32 -7.95 -1.72 -8.88
CA THR A 32 -7.77 -2.87 -9.76
C THR A 32 -6.80 -3.87 -9.12
N GLU A 33 -6.76 -5.09 -9.65
CA GLU A 33 -5.80 -6.11 -9.22
C GLU A 33 -4.35 -5.63 -9.41
N ASP A 34 -4.03 -5.01 -10.55
CA ASP A 34 -2.71 -4.43 -10.81
C ASP A 34 -2.33 -3.34 -9.79
N GLU A 35 -3.26 -2.43 -9.49
CA GLU A 35 -3.02 -1.36 -8.51
C GLU A 35 -2.82 -1.93 -7.10
N TYR A 36 -3.61 -2.93 -6.70
CA TYR A 36 -3.49 -3.60 -5.42
C TYR A 36 -2.16 -4.34 -5.28
N ASN A 37 -1.76 -5.09 -6.31
CA ASN A 37 -0.50 -5.83 -6.34
C ASN A 37 0.71 -4.89 -6.25
N GLU A 38 0.70 -3.78 -7.01
CA GLU A 38 1.79 -2.79 -6.97
C GLU A 38 1.89 -2.14 -5.58
N LEU A 39 0.76 -1.72 -5.00
CA LEU A 39 0.74 -1.08 -3.67
C LEU A 39 1.17 -2.03 -2.56
N THR A 40 0.80 -3.31 -2.65
CA THR A 40 1.19 -4.35 -1.68
C THR A 40 2.69 -4.64 -1.76
N ALA A 41 3.25 -4.72 -2.98
CA ALA A 41 4.69 -4.87 -3.18
C ALA A 41 5.49 -3.68 -2.63
N LEU A 42 5.06 -2.45 -2.93
CA LEU A 42 5.65 -1.22 -2.39
C LEU A 42 5.59 -1.17 -0.86
N LEU A 43 4.46 -1.62 -0.29
CA LEU A 43 4.28 -1.68 1.16
C LEU A 43 5.27 -2.66 1.78
N ALA A 44 5.41 -3.87 1.24
CA ALA A 44 6.38 -4.86 1.71
C ALA A 44 7.82 -4.31 1.67
N GLU A 45 8.24 -3.75 0.53
CA GLU A 45 9.59 -3.17 0.36
C GLU A 45 9.88 -2.07 1.40
N LYS A 46 8.89 -1.21 1.68
CA LYS A 46 9.06 -0.12 2.65
C LYS A 46 9.09 -0.63 4.09
N THR A 47 8.38 -1.71 4.39
CA THR A 47 8.31 -2.27 5.74
C THR A 47 9.60 -3.01 6.07
N GLU A 48 10.16 -3.76 5.12
CA GLU A 48 11.47 -4.42 5.25
C GLU A 48 12.62 -3.42 5.41
N LYS A 49 12.59 -2.31 4.66
CA LYS A 49 13.60 -1.23 4.78
C LYS A 49 13.61 -0.54 6.15
N LYS A 50 12.52 -0.64 6.93
CA LYS A 50 12.41 0.00 8.24
C LYS A 50 13.04 -0.84 9.37
N GLU A 51 13.24 -2.14 9.16
CA GLU A 51 13.85 -3.04 10.15
C GLU A 51 15.39 -3.14 10.04
N GLN A 52 15.99 -2.57 8.98
CA GLN A 52 17.45 -2.58 8.78
C GLN A 52 18.18 -1.33 9.32
N VAL A 53 17.52 -0.46 10.11
CA VAL A 53 18.12 0.79 10.65
C VAL A 53 18.00 0.86 12.16
#